data_AF-A0A2V8RTU4-F1
#
_entry.id   AF-A0A2V8RTU4-F1
#
_cell.length_a   1.000
_cell.length_b   1.000
_cell.length_c   1.000
_cell.angle_alpha   90.00
_cell.angle_beta   90.00
_cell.angle_gamma   90.00
#
_symmetry.space_group_name_H-M   'P 1'
#
loop_
_entity.id
_entity.type
_entity.pdbx_description
1 polymer ?
#
loop_
_entity_poly.entity_id
_entity_poly.type
_entity_poly.pdbx_seq_one_letter_code
_entity_poly.pdbx_strand_id
1 'polypeptide(L)'
;MLSQLLAQEGQMQEPFFELDATVAMFISGVIIPILVGLVTKLHASSALKAILHAFLSAVAGLIITATALDGVAVFSRESLVLAFMTWITGVAAYFGFLVPTQISTKVNLATKDVGIGPSAPDTTRIE
;
A
#
# COMPACT_ATOMS: atom_id res chain seq x y z
N MET A 1 10.44 -38.47 21.51
CA MET A 1 9.73 -38.44 20.21
C MET A 1 8.93 -37.15 20.04
N LEU A 2 8.09 -36.78 21.02
CA LEU A 2 7.39 -35.47 21.02
C LEU A 2 8.35 -34.26 21.09
N SER A 3 9.50 -34.42 21.75
CA SER A 3 10.59 -33.42 21.78
C SER A 3 11.34 -33.25 20.45
N GLN A 4 11.32 -34.27 19.58
CA GLN A 4 11.90 -34.17 18.24
C GLN A 4 10.93 -33.55 17.22
N LEU A 5 9.62 -33.63 17.47
CA LEU A 5 8.60 -32.93 16.70
C LEU A 5 8.63 -31.41 16.95
N LEU A 6 8.85 -30.97 18.19
CA LEU A 6 9.04 -29.55 18.50
C LEU A 6 10.38 -29.00 17.99
N ALA A 7 11.40 -29.84 17.90
CA ALA A 7 12.69 -29.48 17.28
C ALA A 7 12.61 -29.41 15.74
N GLN A 8 11.55 -29.95 15.14
CA GLN A 8 11.32 -29.89 13.69
C GLN A 8 10.44 -28.69 13.28
N GLU A 9 9.80 -27.97 14.22
CA GLU A 9 9.15 -26.68 13.91
C GLU A 9 10.16 -25.55 13.72
N GLY A 10 11.38 -25.72 14.25
CA GLY A 10 12.53 -24.86 14.01
C GLY A 10 13.33 -25.27 12.77
N GLN A 11 12.68 -25.81 11.72
CA GLN A 11 13.34 -25.87 10.41
C GLN A 11 13.64 -24.45 10.01
N MET A 12 14.91 -24.07 10.20
CA MET A 12 15.47 -22.79 9.83
C MET A 12 15.06 -22.52 8.39
N GLN A 13 14.10 -21.63 8.26
CA GLN A 13 13.72 -21.06 6.99
C GLN A 13 14.94 -20.27 6.55
N GLU A 14 15.85 -20.93 5.85
CA GLU A 14 17.14 -20.36 5.47
C GLU A 14 16.87 -18.99 4.84
N PRO A 15 17.40 -17.91 5.44
CA PRO A 15 17.12 -16.57 5.00
C PRO A 15 17.57 -16.47 3.55
N PHE A 16 16.62 -16.21 2.64
CA PHE A 16 16.97 -16.07 1.22
C PHE A 16 17.82 -14.81 1.01
N PHE A 17 17.60 -13.79 1.85
CA PHE A 17 18.32 -12.53 1.84
C PHE A 17 18.24 -11.83 3.20
N GLU A 18 19.35 -11.25 3.65
CA GLU A 18 19.46 -10.49 4.90
C GLU A 18 19.79 -9.01 4.61
N LEU A 19 19.13 -8.11 5.32
CA LEU A 19 19.31 -6.66 5.23
C LEU A 19 19.48 -6.07 6.63
N ASP A 20 20.37 -5.10 6.78
CA ASP A 20 20.53 -4.37 8.04
C ASP A 20 19.20 -3.68 8.43
N ALA A 21 18.77 -3.81 9.68
CA ALA A 21 17.48 -3.25 10.10
C ALA A 21 17.45 -1.73 10.13
N THR A 22 18.59 -1.06 10.31
CA THR A 22 18.65 0.41 10.20
C THR A 22 18.35 0.84 8.78
N VAL A 23 18.91 0.14 7.79
CA VAL A 23 18.61 0.35 6.37
C VAL A 23 17.14 0.03 6.06
N ALA A 24 16.63 -1.09 6.58
CA ALA A 24 15.25 -1.49 6.37
C ALA A 24 14.24 -0.49 6.98
N MET A 25 14.49 0.01 8.19
CA MET A 25 13.69 1.05 8.84
C MET A 25 13.78 2.39 8.11
N PHE A 26 14.95 2.76 7.59
CA PHE A 26 15.10 3.96 6.79
C PHE A 26 14.29 3.86 5.48
N ILE A 27 14.35 2.71 4.80
CA ILE A 27 13.57 2.47 3.58
C ILE A 27 12.07 2.50 3.88
N SER A 28 11.60 1.76 4.90
CA SER A 28 10.17 1.66 5.20
C SER A 28 9.58 2.92 5.84
N GLY A 29 10.35 3.64 6.65
CA GLY A 29 9.91 4.83 7.37
C GLY A 29 10.09 6.15 6.63
N VAL A 30 11.02 6.22 5.67
CA VAL A 30 11.32 7.47 4.93
C VAL A 30 11.08 7.31 3.44
N ILE A 31 11.75 6.33 2.80
CA ILE A 31 11.73 6.22 1.34
C ILE A 31 10.35 5.79 0.82
N ILE A 32 9.75 4.74 1.40
CA ILE A 32 8.43 4.26 0.95
C ILE A 32 7.35 5.35 1.11
N PRO A 33 7.22 6.05 2.25
CA PRO A 33 6.25 7.14 2.38
C PRO A 33 6.46 8.27 1.38
N ILE A 34 7.72 8.64 1.07
CA ILE A 34 8.01 9.64 0.02
C ILE A 34 7.54 9.15 -1.34
N LEU A 35 7.85 7.90 -1.70
CA LEU A 35 7.40 7.31 -2.96
C LEU A 35 5.87 7.23 -3.03
N VAL A 36 5.20 6.87 -1.93
CA VAL A 36 3.74 6.88 -1.82
C VAL A 36 3.21 8.30 -2.05
N GLY A 37 3.79 9.29 -1.40
CA GLY A 37 3.41 10.70 -1.54
C GLY A 37 3.62 11.23 -2.97
N LEU A 38 4.69 10.81 -3.63
CA LEU A 38 4.96 11.17 -5.02
C LEU A 38 3.94 10.52 -5.96
N VAL A 39 3.74 9.21 -5.87
CA VAL A 39 2.79 8.44 -6.69
C VAL A 39 1.38 9.00 -6.58
N THR A 40 0.95 9.33 -5.35
CA THR A 40 -0.39 9.88 -5.12
C THR A 40 -0.54 11.30 -5.70
N LYS A 41 0.54 12.07 -5.79
CA LYS A 41 0.57 13.41 -6.41
C LYS A 41 0.67 13.43 -7.92
N LEU A 42 1.23 12.41 -8.57
CA LEU A 42 1.31 12.37 -10.04
C LEU A 42 -0.08 12.52 -10.66
N HIS A 43 -0.24 13.24 -11.78
CA HIS A 43 -1.51 13.30 -12.54
C HIS A 43 -1.79 11.97 -13.28
N ALA A 44 -1.71 10.85 -12.56
CA ALA A 44 -2.07 9.53 -13.03
C ALA A 44 -3.57 9.29 -12.83
N SER A 45 -4.14 8.37 -13.61
CA SER A 45 -5.50 7.90 -13.40
C SER A 45 -5.67 7.35 -11.98
N SER A 46 -6.85 7.54 -11.38
CA SER A 46 -7.15 7.07 -10.02
C SER A 46 -6.87 5.57 -9.85
N ALA A 47 -7.12 4.79 -10.91
CA ALA A 47 -6.79 3.37 -10.98
C ALA A 47 -5.29 3.09 -10.81
N LEU A 48 -4.43 3.80 -11.54
CA LEU A 48 -2.97 3.60 -11.47
C LEU A 48 -2.41 4.01 -10.11
N LYS A 49 -2.93 5.09 -9.51
CA LYS A 49 -2.54 5.52 -8.16
C LYS A 49 -2.81 4.45 -7.12
N ALA A 50 -3.97 3.80 -7.19
CA ALA A 50 -4.34 2.80 -6.22
C ALA A 50 -3.55 1.50 -6.36
N ILE A 51 -3.27 1.05 -7.60
CA ILE A 51 -2.40 -0.12 -7.83
C ILE A 51 -1.01 0.12 -7.24
N LEU A 52 -0.42 1.28 -7.53
CA LEU A 52 0.90 1.64 -7.01
C LEU A 52 0.90 1.82 -5.49
N HIS A 53 -0.17 2.39 -4.92
CA HIS A 53 -0.31 2.54 -3.48
C HIS A 53 -0.44 1.19 -2.78
N ALA A 54 -1.24 0.28 -3.33
CA ALA A 54 -1.35 -1.10 -2.85
C ALA A 54 0.00 -1.81 -2.92
N PHE A 55 0.75 -1.60 -4.00
CA PHE A 55 2.09 -2.16 -4.17
C PHE A 55 3.06 -1.66 -3.09
N LEU A 56 3.15 -0.33 -2.90
CA LEU A 56 4.03 0.24 -1.88
C LEU A 56 3.63 -0.18 -0.46
N SER A 57 2.33 -0.35 -0.19
CA SER A 57 1.85 -0.85 1.10
C SER A 57 2.25 -2.31 1.33
N ALA A 58 2.18 -3.15 0.30
CA ALA A 58 2.65 -4.52 0.39
C ALA A 58 4.17 -4.60 0.64
N VAL A 59 4.96 -3.75 -0.03
CA VAL A 59 6.41 -3.66 0.20
C VAL A 59 6.71 -3.16 1.62
N ALA A 60 5.98 -2.16 2.12
CA ALA A 60 6.14 -1.69 3.50
C ALA A 60 5.83 -2.81 4.52
N GLY A 61 4.71 -3.53 4.32
CA GLY A 61 4.31 -4.64 5.19
C GLY A 61 5.32 -5.79 5.17
N LEU A 62 5.88 -6.12 4.00
CA LEU A 62 6.96 -7.10 3.85
C LEU A 62 8.16 -6.71 4.72
N ILE A 63 8.61 -5.46 4.62
CA ILE A 63 9.79 -4.99 5.35
C ILE A 63 9.54 -5.00 6.87
N ILE A 64 8.37 -4.56 7.32
CA ILE A 64 7.99 -4.60 8.74
C ILE A 64 7.97 -6.03 9.27
N THR A 65 7.40 -6.97 8.51
CA THR A 65 7.33 -8.38 8.90
C THR A 65 8.73 -9.00 8.94
N ALA A 66 9.59 -8.65 7.97
CA ALA A 66 10.96 -9.14 7.88
C ALA A 66 11.86 -8.64 9.03
N THR A 67 11.58 -7.48 9.62
CA THR A 67 12.40 -6.89 10.70
C THR A 67 11.88 -7.16 12.12
N ALA A 68 10.70 -7.78 12.27
CA ALA A 68 9.97 -7.81 13.55
C ALA A 68 10.60 -8.68 14.65
N LEU A 69 11.36 -9.73 14.31
CA LEU A 69 11.78 -10.75 15.29
C LEU A 69 13.23 -10.58 15.76
N ASP A 70 14.17 -10.22 14.88
CA ASP A 70 15.61 -10.33 15.18
C ASP A 70 16.39 -9.03 15.02
N GLY A 71 15.73 -7.91 14.68
CA GLY A 71 16.44 -6.65 14.40
C GLY A 71 17.37 -6.75 13.18
N VAL A 72 17.17 -7.75 12.32
CA VAL A 72 17.75 -7.94 10.99
C VAL A 72 16.58 -8.23 10.06
N ALA A 73 16.54 -7.61 8.88
CA ALA A 73 15.49 -7.86 7.91
C ALA A 73 15.76 -9.20 7.21
N VAL A 74 15.03 -10.24 7.61
CA VAL A 74 15.12 -11.57 7.00
C VAL A 74 13.95 -11.77 6.03
N PHE A 75 14.25 -11.90 4.74
CA PHE A 75 13.24 -12.16 3.72
C PHE A 75 13.16 -13.65 3.41
N SER A 76 12.11 -14.33 3.87
CA SER A 76 11.82 -15.71 3.48
C SER A 76 10.92 -15.78 2.25
N ARG A 77 10.83 -16.97 1.63
CA ARG A 77 9.91 -17.20 0.50
C ARG A 77 8.46 -16.96 0.91
N GLU A 78 8.11 -17.36 2.12
CA GLU A 78 6.78 -17.20 2.71
C GLU A 78 6.44 -15.71 2.84
N SER A 79 7.36 -14.89 3.34
CA SER A 79 7.19 -13.43 3.46
C SER A 79 6.90 -12.80 2.09
N LEU A 80 7.65 -13.20 1.06
CA LEU A 80 7.46 -12.72 -0.31
C LEU A 80 6.10 -13.14 -0.90
N VAL A 81 5.70 -14.39 -0.67
CA VAL A 81 4.37 -14.89 -1.11
C VAL A 81 3.26 -14.12 -0.40
N LEU A 82 3.37 -13.88 0.90
CA LEU A 82 2.38 -13.11 1.67
C LEU A 82 2.28 -11.65 1.22
N ALA A 83 3.41 -10.99 0.93
CA ALA A 83 3.41 -9.64 0.39
C ALA A 83 2.75 -9.60 -1.00
N PHE A 84 3.03 -10.59 -1.84
CA PHE A 84 2.39 -10.70 -3.15
C PHE A 84 0.87 -10.91 -3.05
N MET A 85 0.42 -11.78 -2.14
CA MET A 85 -1.01 -11.99 -1.87
C MET A 85 -1.68 -10.74 -1.29
N THR A 86 -0.98 -10.00 -0.44
CA THR A 86 -1.45 -8.72 0.11
C THR A 86 -1.60 -7.68 -1.00
N TRP A 87 -0.64 -7.63 -1.93
CA TRP A 87 -0.73 -6.75 -3.09
C TRP A 87 -1.93 -7.08 -3.98
N ILE A 88 -2.10 -8.36 -4.36
CA ILE A 88 -3.24 -8.82 -5.15
C ILE A 88 -4.56 -8.48 -4.45
N THR A 89 -4.65 -8.76 -3.16
CA THR A 89 -5.86 -8.49 -2.36
C THR A 89 -6.15 -6.99 -2.30
N GLY A 90 -5.13 -6.15 -2.15
CA GLY A 90 -5.27 -4.69 -2.18
C GLY A 90 -5.76 -4.18 -3.54
N VAL A 91 -5.20 -4.70 -4.64
CA VAL A 91 -5.64 -4.37 -6.01
C VAL A 91 -7.09 -4.84 -6.23
N ALA A 92 -7.41 -6.07 -5.84
CA ALA A 92 -8.76 -6.64 -5.97
C ALA A 92 -9.78 -5.88 -5.12
N ALA A 93 -9.43 -5.48 -3.89
CA ALA A 93 -10.29 -4.66 -3.03
C ALA A 93 -10.57 -3.29 -3.66
N TYR A 94 -9.56 -2.68 -4.27
CA TYR A 94 -9.71 -1.39 -4.95
C TYR A 94 -10.63 -1.48 -6.17
N PHE A 95 -10.44 -2.46 -7.06
CA PHE A 95 -11.28 -2.59 -8.26
C PHE A 95 -12.62 -3.29 -8.03
N GLY A 96 -12.73 -4.08 -6.96
CA GLY A 96 -13.95 -4.82 -6.62
C GLY A 96 -14.93 -3.98 -5.80
N PHE A 97 -14.48 -3.41 -4.68
CA PHE A 97 -15.37 -2.79 -3.69
C PHE A 97 -15.12 -1.29 -3.49
N LEU A 98 -13.88 -0.84 -3.61
CA LEU A 98 -13.45 0.51 -3.22
C LEU A 98 -13.21 1.44 -4.42
N VAL A 99 -13.80 1.14 -5.58
CA VAL A 99 -13.69 2.01 -6.77
C VAL A 99 -14.10 3.42 -6.37
N PRO A 100 -13.32 4.46 -6.72
CA PRO A 100 -13.64 5.84 -6.36
C PRO A 100 -15.02 6.19 -6.92
N THR A 101 -16.00 6.25 -6.02
CA THR A 101 -17.44 6.41 -6.30
C THR A 101 -17.80 7.79 -6.85
N GLN A 102 -16.79 8.63 -7.16
CA GLN A 102 -16.92 10.02 -7.60
C GLN A 102 -17.83 10.85 -6.67
N ILE A 103 -17.95 10.45 -5.40
CA ILE A 103 -18.82 11.13 -4.44
C ILE A 103 -18.35 12.57 -4.24
N SER A 104 -17.05 12.86 -4.18
CA SER A 104 -16.59 14.25 -4.05
C SER A 104 -16.94 15.10 -5.27
N THR A 105 -16.87 14.55 -6.48
CA THR A 105 -17.26 15.25 -7.72
C THR A 105 -18.76 15.49 -7.75
N LYS A 106 -19.57 14.48 -7.40
CA LYS A 106 -21.04 14.60 -7.35
C LYS A 106 -21.51 15.54 -6.26
N VAL A 107 -20.88 15.49 -5.08
CA VAL A 107 -21.16 16.41 -3.97
C VAL A 107 -20.73 17.81 -4.35
N ASN A 108 -19.50 18.04 -4.85
CA ASN A 108 -19.06 19.38 -5.31
C ASN A 108 -19.99 19.97 -6.37
N LEU A 109 -20.48 19.17 -7.32
CA LEU A 109 -21.46 19.62 -8.31
C LEU A 109 -22.81 19.95 -7.67
N ALA A 110 -23.30 19.09 -6.78
CA ALA A 110 -24.59 19.28 -6.10
C ALA A 110 -24.56 20.42 -5.08
N THR A 111 -23.39 20.75 -4.55
CA THR A 111 -23.17 21.82 -3.57
C THR A 111 -22.50 23.04 -4.16
N LYS A 112 -22.45 23.19 -5.49
CA LYS A 112 -21.77 24.31 -6.15
C LYS A 112 -22.31 25.69 -5.73
N ASP A 113 -23.56 25.71 -5.28
CA ASP A 113 -24.31 26.92 -4.89
C ASP A 113 -24.58 27.00 -3.38
N VAL A 114 -24.01 26.08 -2.58
CA VAL A 114 -24.13 26.13 -1.11
C VAL A 114 -22.75 26.40 -0.49
N GLY A 115 -22.59 27.58 0.09
CA GLY A 115 -21.33 28.02 0.70
C GLY A 115 -21.15 29.54 0.64
N ILE A 116 -20.07 30.04 1.25
CA ILE A 116 -19.69 31.46 1.20
C ILE A 116 -18.41 31.54 0.35
N GLY A 117 -18.59 31.84 -0.94
CA GLY A 117 -17.53 31.93 -1.95
C GLY A 117 -18.12 32.15 -3.35
N PRO A 118 -17.31 32.54 -4.36
CA PRO A 118 -17.82 32.77 -5.70
C PRO A 118 -18.43 31.47 -6.27
N SER A 119 -19.68 31.53 -6.72
CA SER A 119 -20.33 30.40 -7.40
C SER A 119 -19.50 29.96 -8.60
N ALA A 120 -19.31 28.64 -8.74
CA ALA A 120 -18.58 28.09 -9.87
C ALA A 120 -19.27 28.48 -11.19
N PRO A 121 -18.52 28.89 -12.25
CA PRO A 121 -19.10 29.28 -13.53
C PRO A 121 -19.99 28.18 -14.12
N ASP A 122 -21.16 28.56 -14.61
CA ASP A 122 -22.13 27.64 -15.19
C ASP A 122 -21.69 27.19 -16.59
N THR A 123 -20.91 26.11 -16.65
CA THR A 123 -20.38 25.57 -17.92
C THR A 123 -21.42 24.80 -18.74
N THR A 124 -22.69 24.75 -18.31
CA THR A 124 -23.79 24.08 -19.04
C THR A 124 -24.51 24.97 -20.03
N ARG A 125 -24.25 26.27 -20.05
CA ARG A 125 -24.77 27.18 -21.08
C ARG A 125 -23.75 27.30 -22.22
N ILE A 126 -23.79 26.34 -23.14
CA ILE A 126 -23.12 26.46 -24.44
C ILE A 126 -24.18 27.00 -25.40
N GLU A 127 -23.98 28.24 -25.89
CA GLU A 127 -24.69 28.79 -27.04
C GLU A 127 -24.21 28.13 -28.35
#